data_AF-A0AAV4FP35-F1
#
_entry.id   AF-A0AAV4FP35-F1
#
_cell.length_a   1.000
_cell.length_b   1.000
_cell.length_c   1.000
_cell.angle_alpha   90.00
_cell.angle_beta   90.00
_cell.angle_gamma   90.00
#
_symmetry.space_group_name_H-M   'P 1'
#
loop_
_entity.id
_entity.type
_entity.pdbx_description
1 polymer ?
#
loop_
_entity_poly.entity_id
_entity_poly.type
_entity_poly.pdbx_seq_one_letter_code
_entity_poly.pdbx_strand_id
1 'polypeptide(L)'
;MRYGTAYPFSFKTEATSHRERSKRPAPDTWVKNVRQTSRLFGKEYTSRGQKKVNPRIMGPACNSNYCKKSANRNCSSFTESERLKIFNKFWRMNSWDEKHTFVQSLAENVPKKQLKTGDASRRSVVYSYVLEKEGRREQVCKAMVANTLGIKERTLINWIIKKNEESKESVPVVARSGLSEPVGEEDRNFLIHWLITIPTVPSTTVGSKKPTKG
;
A
#
# COMPACT_ATOMS: atom_id res chain seq x y z
N MET A 1 -57.70 28.96 -28.73
CA MET A 1 -56.25 28.75 -28.51
C MET A 1 -56.03 28.61 -27.01
N ARG A 2 -55.94 27.37 -26.51
CA ARG A 2 -54.71 26.65 -26.09
C ARG A 2 -54.16 27.09 -24.71
N TYR A 3 -54.68 26.38 -23.70
CA TYR A 3 -54.08 25.83 -22.47
C TYR A 3 -53.04 26.66 -21.70
N GLY A 4 -53.45 27.12 -20.52
CA GLY A 4 -52.53 27.46 -19.42
C GLY A 4 -52.19 26.21 -18.60
N THR A 5 -50.90 26.01 -18.34
CA THR A 5 -50.41 25.14 -17.26
C THR A 5 -49.34 25.91 -16.49
N ALA A 6 -49.76 26.58 -15.43
CA ALA A 6 -48.84 27.04 -14.40
C ALA A 6 -48.39 25.80 -13.61
N TYR A 7 -47.16 25.33 -13.86
CA TYR A 7 -46.51 24.34 -13.02
C TYR A 7 -45.94 25.05 -11.78
N PRO A 8 -46.42 24.78 -10.56
CA PRO A 8 -45.75 25.27 -9.36
C PRO A 8 -44.56 24.35 -9.08
N PHE A 9 -43.38 24.72 -9.59
CA PHE A 9 -42.14 24.06 -9.21
C PHE A 9 -41.76 24.52 -7.80
N SER A 10 -42.28 23.81 -6.79
CA SER A 10 -41.92 24.01 -5.39
C SER A 10 -40.47 23.55 -5.16
N PHE A 11 -39.54 24.50 -5.10
CA PHE A 11 -38.20 24.23 -4.60
C PHE A 11 -38.28 24.02 -3.09
N LYS A 12 -38.13 22.76 -2.64
CA LYS A 12 -37.86 22.47 -1.23
C LYS A 12 -36.44 22.95 -0.91
N THR A 13 -36.33 24.03 -0.16
CA THR A 13 -35.07 24.47 0.44
C THR A 13 -34.77 23.59 1.66
N GLU A 14 -33.99 22.53 1.47
CA GLU A 14 -33.41 21.83 2.61
C GLU A 14 -32.34 22.74 3.24
N ALA A 15 -32.60 23.17 4.48
CA ALA A 15 -31.68 23.98 5.27
C ALA A 15 -30.36 23.22 5.48
N THR A 16 -29.27 23.69 4.88
CA THR A 16 -27.94 23.19 5.17
C THR A 16 -27.53 23.68 6.56
N SER A 17 -27.49 22.77 7.54
CA SER A 17 -27.05 23.12 8.90
C SER A 17 -25.62 23.67 8.83
N HIS A 18 -25.44 24.93 9.24
CA HIS A 18 -24.12 25.56 9.25
C HIS A 18 -23.22 24.78 10.22
N ARG A 19 -22.16 24.15 9.69
CA ARG A 19 -21.29 23.27 10.50
C ARG A 19 -20.43 24.13 11.41
N GLU A 20 -20.75 24.17 12.70
CA GLU A 20 -19.91 24.84 13.69
C GLU A 20 -18.52 24.20 13.74
N ARG A 21 -17.49 25.04 13.61
CA ARG A 21 -16.09 24.60 13.67
C ARG A 21 -15.71 24.37 15.13
N SER A 22 -15.39 23.13 15.49
CA SER A 22 -14.86 22.80 16.83
C SER A 22 -13.66 23.68 17.18
N LYS A 23 -13.68 24.26 18.38
CA LYS A 23 -12.60 25.11 18.92
C LYS A 23 -11.32 24.33 19.23
N ARG A 24 -11.41 23.00 19.44
CA ARG A 24 -10.25 22.14 19.71
C ARG A 24 -10.01 21.19 18.54
N PRO A 25 -8.74 21.00 18.11
CA PRO A 25 -8.40 20.00 17.12
C PRO A 25 -8.70 18.59 17.69
N ALA A 26 -9.35 17.75 16.89
CA ALA A 26 -9.64 16.36 17.20
C ALA A 26 -8.97 15.46 16.15
N PRO A 27 -7.66 15.15 16.29
CA PRO A 27 -6.89 14.46 15.26
C PRO A 27 -7.42 13.07 14.94
N ASP A 28 -7.98 12.37 15.91
CA ASP A 28 -8.62 11.06 15.79
C ASP A 28 -9.79 11.08 14.80
N THR A 29 -10.54 12.18 14.73
CA THR A 29 -11.66 12.37 13.79
C THR A 29 -11.21 12.77 12.37
N TRP A 30 -9.94 13.14 12.19
CA TRP A 30 -9.45 13.52 10.87
C TRP A 30 -9.51 12.33 9.92
N VAL A 31 -10.12 12.53 8.76
CA VAL A 31 -10.30 11.49 7.73
C VAL A 31 -9.01 10.74 7.41
N LYS A 32 -7.86 11.42 7.41
CA LYS A 32 -6.54 10.81 7.23
C LYS A 32 -6.20 9.83 8.35
N ASN A 33 -6.39 10.25 9.60
CA ASN A 33 -6.03 9.47 10.78
C ASN A 33 -7.00 8.32 10.99
N VAL A 34 -8.32 8.55 10.84
CA VAL A 34 -9.34 7.47 10.80
C VAL A 34 -8.94 6.41 9.77
N ARG A 35 -8.57 6.81 8.56
CA ARG A 35 -8.11 5.88 7.51
C ARG A 35 -6.84 5.12 7.91
N GLN A 36 -5.86 5.80 8.48
CA GLN A 36 -4.61 5.17 8.93
C GLN A 36 -4.88 4.13 10.02
N THR A 37 -5.71 4.48 11.00
CA THR A 37 -6.15 3.61 12.10
C THR A 37 -6.96 2.42 11.58
N SER A 38 -7.95 2.63 10.71
CA SER A 38 -8.70 1.54 10.10
C SER A 38 -7.79 0.60 9.30
N ARG A 39 -6.85 1.12 8.52
CA ARG A 39 -5.89 0.30 7.78
C ARG A 39 -4.96 -0.50 8.72
N LEU A 40 -4.51 0.12 9.80
CA LEU A 40 -3.66 -0.52 10.81
C LEU A 40 -4.37 -1.72 11.43
N PHE A 41 -5.63 -1.56 11.84
CA PHE A 41 -6.44 -2.65 12.42
C PHE A 41 -7.08 -3.58 11.38
N GLY A 42 -6.82 -3.37 10.09
CA GLY A 42 -7.40 -4.19 9.03
C GLY A 42 -8.92 -4.05 8.90
N LYS A 43 -9.49 -2.94 9.36
CA LYS A 43 -10.92 -2.64 9.23
C LYS A 43 -11.24 -2.08 7.85
N GLU A 44 -12.53 -2.04 7.52
CA GLU A 44 -13.00 -1.37 6.31
C GLU A 44 -12.62 0.12 6.33
N TYR A 45 -12.28 0.68 5.17
CA TYR A 45 -12.09 2.12 5.04
C TYR A 45 -12.27 2.61 3.60
N THR A 46 -12.53 3.91 3.44
CA THR A 46 -12.54 4.57 2.13
C THR A 46 -11.17 5.11 1.78
N SER A 47 -10.61 4.68 0.64
CA SER A 47 -9.31 5.13 0.14
C SER A 47 -9.32 6.61 -0.27
N ARG A 48 -8.15 7.16 -0.62
CA ARG A 48 -8.05 8.55 -1.12
C ARG A 48 -8.87 8.77 -2.40
N GLY A 49 -8.93 7.78 -3.28
CA GLY A 49 -9.72 7.81 -4.51
C GLY A 49 -11.16 7.33 -4.33
N GLN A 50 -11.76 7.52 -3.14
CA GLN A 50 -13.15 7.17 -2.82
C GLN A 50 -13.55 5.68 -2.98
N LYS A 51 -12.60 4.79 -3.30
CA LYS A 51 -12.85 3.34 -3.32
C LYS A 51 -12.96 2.77 -1.91
N LYS A 52 -14.04 2.02 -1.63
CA LYS A 52 -14.18 1.21 -0.41
C LYS A 52 -13.18 0.06 -0.40
N VAL A 53 -12.49 -0.12 0.71
CA VAL A 53 -11.52 -1.19 0.95
C VAL A 53 -12.08 -2.09 2.03
N ASN A 54 -12.36 -3.34 1.68
CA ASN A 54 -12.93 -4.34 2.59
C ASN A 54 -12.02 -4.61 3.79
N PRO A 55 -12.60 -5.06 4.92
CA PRO A 55 -11.82 -5.51 6.06
C PRO A 55 -10.95 -6.71 5.69
N ARG A 56 -9.90 -6.91 6.47
CA ARG A 56 -9.00 -8.05 6.39
C ARG A 56 -9.72 -9.25 6.98
N ILE A 57 -9.64 -10.36 6.26
CA ILE A 57 -10.26 -11.63 6.65
C ILE A 57 -9.19 -12.70 6.51
N MET A 58 -9.20 -13.67 7.42
CA MET A 58 -8.34 -14.85 7.33
C MET A 58 -8.70 -15.65 6.08
N GLY A 59 -7.68 -15.99 5.28
CA GLY A 59 -7.84 -16.79 4.07
C GLY A 59 -7.88 -18.31 4.35
N PRO A 60 -8.13 -19.12 3.31
CA PRO A 60 -8.18 -20.58 3.44
C PRO A 60 -6.83 -21.18 3.85
N ALA A 61 -6.86 -22.33 4.52
CA ALA A 61 -5.66 -23.09 4.84
C ALA A 61 -4.98 -23.61 3.56
N CYS A 62 -3.68 -23.90 3.65
CA CYS A 62 -2.98 -24.47 2.51
C CYS A 62 -3.39 -25.93 2.31
N ASN A 63 -4.02 -26.23 1.17
CA ASN A 63 -4.44 -27.58 0.79
C ASN A 63 -3.56 -28.22 -0.30
N SER A 64 -2.36 -27.68 -0.54
CA SER A 64 -1.46 -28.15 -1.59
C SER A 64 -1.01 -29.60 -1.34
N ASN A 65 -1.14 -30.46 -2.35
CA ASN A 65 -0.65 -31.85 -2.31
C ASN A 65 0.85 -31.95 -1.97
N TYR A 66 1.64 -30.95 -2.39
CA TYR A 66 3.05 -30.89 -2.02
C TYR A 66 3.25 -30.72 -0.52
N CYS A 67 2.47 -29.84 0.12
CA CYS A 67 2.57 -29.63 1.56
C CYS A 67 2.05 -30.84 2.34
N LYS A 68 1.00 -31.51 1.84
CA LYS A 68 0.46 -32.73 2.47
C LYS A 68 1.47 -33.89 2.48
N LYS A 69 2.27 -34.04 1.42
CA LYS A 69 3.29 -35.10 1.29
C LYS A 69 4.65 -34.71 1.90
N SER A 70 4.84 -33.46 2.30
CA SER A 70 6.13 -32.97 2.76
C SER A 70 6.35 -33.35 4.23
N ALA A 71 7.48 -34.00 4.52
CA ALA A 71 7.89 -34.27 5.90
C ALA A 71 8.30 -33.00 6.68
N ASN A 72 8.67 -31.93 5.96
CA ASN A 72 9.22 -30.71 6.56
C ASN A 72 8.18 -29.58 6.67
N ARG A 73 6.98 -29.74 6.11
CA ARG A 73 5.95 -28.69 6.12
C ARG A 73 4.67 -29.22 6.71
N ASN A 74 4.32 -28.72 7.89
CA ASN A 74 3.17 -29.20 8.63
C ASN A 74 1.95 -28.29 8.43
N CYS A 75 1.62 -27.92 7.19
CA CYS A 75 0.47 -27.05 6.93
C CYS A 75 -0.85 -27.66 7.41
N SER A 76 -1.00 -28.99 7.33
CA SER A 76 -2.21 -29.70 7.74
C SER A 76 -2.39 -29.79 9.25
N SER A 77 -1.35 -29.48 10.03
CA SER A 77 -1.37 -29.63 11.50
C SER A 77 -2.04 -28.45 12.21
N PHE A 78 -2.31 -27.35 11.49
CA PHE A 78 -2.90 -26.13 12.04
C PHE A 78 -4.41 -26.13 11.88
N THR A 79 -5.12 -26.05 13.00
CA THR A 79 -6.57 -25.93 13.00
C THR A 79 -7.02 -24.51 12.66
N GLU A 80 -8.29 -24.34 12.26
CA GLU A 80 -8.85 -23.02 11.98
C GLU A 80 -8.83 -22.10 13.19
N SER A 81 -9.09 -22.63 14.38
CA SER A 81 -9.09 -21.87 15.64
C SER A 81 -7.69 -21.36 16.01
N GLU A 82 -6.65 -22.17 15.82
CA GLU A 82 -5.25 -21.75 16.01
C GLU A 82 -4.86 -20.62 15.05
N ARG A 83 -5.21 -20.78 13.76
CA ARG A 83 -4.95 -19.75 12.74
C ARG A 83 -5.68 -18.46 13.08
N LEU A 84 -6.91 -18.55 13.58
CA LEU A 84 -7.68 -17.39 14.01
C LEU A 84 -7.05 -16.67 15.22
N LYS A 85 -6.49 -17.41 16.19
CA LYS A 85 -5.71 -16.81 17.30
C LYS A 85 -4.53 -16.00 16.77
N ILE A 86 -3.79 -16.54 15.81
CA ILE A 86 -2.64 -15.85 15.17
C ILE A 86 -3.13 -14.61 14.41
N PHE A 87 -4.20 -14.73 13.63
CA PHE A 87 -4.79 -13.63 12.88
C PHE A 87 -5.21 -12.48 13.80
N ASN A 88 -5.93 -12.78 14.88
CA ASN A 88 -6.39 -11.80 15.86
C ASN A 88 -5.22 -11.15 16.59
N LYS A 89 -4.21 -11.94 16.99
CA LYS A 89 -2.98 -11.41 17.62
C LYS A 89 -2.30 -10.39 16.71
N PHE A 90 -2.18 -10.69 15.42
CA PHE A 90 -1.54 -9.81 14.43
C PHE A 90 -2.32 -8.53 14.16
N TRP A 91 -3.66 -8.61 14.01
CA TRP A 91 -4.47 -7.43 13.71
C TRP A 91 -4.74 -6.54 14.93
N ARG A 92 -4.56 -7.05 16.15
CA ARG A 92 -4.64 -6.29 17.41
C ARG A 92 -3.42 -5.41 17.70
N MET A 93 -2.28 -5.61 17.03
CA MET A 93 -1.07 -4.79 17.23
C MET A 93 -1.31 -3.33 16.85
N ASN A 94 -0.74 -2.41 17.65
CA ASN A 94 -1.03 -0.97 17.60
C ASN A 94 -0.01 -0.16 16.78
N SER A 95 1.03 -0.79 16.25
CA SER A 95 2.01 -0.14 15.38
C SER A 95 2.32 -0.98 14.14
N TRP A 96 2.76 -0.32 13.07
CA TRP A 96 3.26 -1.04 11.90
C TRP A 96 4.56 -1.77 12.22
N ASP A 97 5.42 -1.18 13.06
CA ASP A 97 6.72 -1.75 13.42
C ASP A 97 6.59 -3.07 14.20
N GLU A 98 5.61 -3.16 15.11
CA GLU A 98 5.23 -4.43 15.76
C GLU A 98 4.81 -5.48 14.73
N LYS A 99 3.95 -5.10 13.76
CA LYS A 99 3.49 -6.01 12.70
C LYS A 99 4.63 -6.48 11.79
N HIS A 100 5.55 -5.58 11.45
CA HIS A 100 6.74 -5.89 10.67
C HIS A 100 7.64 -6.87 11.42
N THR A 101 7.92 -6.60 12.69
CA THR A 101 8.74 -7.46 13.56
C THR A 101 8.09 -8.83 13.76
N PHE A 102 6.77 -8.87 13.95
CA PHE A 102 6.02 -10.10 14.03
C PHE A 102 6.16 -10.94 12.76
N VAL A 103 5.94 -10.33 11.59
CA VAL A 103 6.09 -11.03 10.30
C VAL A 103 7.49 -11.56 10.07
N GLN A 104 8.52 -10.81 10.47
CA GLN A 104 9.91 -11.26 10.38
C GLN A 104 10.19 -12.43 11.31
N SER A 105 9.61 -12.44 12.51
CA SER A 105 9.76 -13.58 13.42
C SER A 105 9.21 -14.90 12.85
N LEU A 106 8.30 -14.83 11.88
CA LEU A 106 7.74 -15.99 11.17
C LEU A 106 8.61 -16.44 9.98
N ALA A 107 9.69 -15.73 9.65
CA ALA A 107 10.57 -16.04 8.53
C ALA A 107 12.01 -16.24 9.02
N GLU A 108 12.59 -17.37 8.67
CA GLU A 108 13.97 -17.70 9.01
C GLU A 108 14.82 -17.70 7.73
N ASN A 109 16.02 -17.13 7.81
CA ASN A 109 16.97 -17.09 6.71
C ASN A 109 17.62 -18.46 6.56
N VAL A 110 17.42 -19.11 5.42
CA VAL A 110 18.09 -20.38 5.11
C VAL A 110 19.16 -20.11 4.05
N PRO A 111 20.44 -20.40 4.35
CA PRO A 111 21.50 -20.30 3.35
C PRO A 111 21.20 -21.28 2.21
N LYS A 112 21.46 -20.84 0.97
CA LYS A 112 21.25 -21.68 -0.21
C LYS A 112 22.18 -22.88 -0.17
N LYS A 113 21.61 -24.10 -0.18
CA LYS A 113 22.40 -25.34 -0.05
C LYS A 113 23.27 -25.70 -1.27
N GLN A 114 23.09 -25.11 -2.46
CA GLN A 114 24.02 -25.23 -3.60
C GLN A 114 23.54 -24.37 -4.79
N LEU A 115 24.46 -23.75 -5.54
CA LEU A 115 24.20 -23.18 -6.86
C LEU A 115 24.34 -24.31 -7.90
N LYS A 116 23.27 -24.65 -8.62
CA LYS A 116 23.31 -25.66 -9.70
C LYS A 116 23.91 -25.12 -11.01
N THR A 117 24.20 -23.82 -11.07
CA THR A 117 24.68 -23.10 -12.25
C THR A 117 25.74 -22.12 -11.76
N GLY A 118 26.85 -21.98 -12.49
CA GLY A 118 27.99 -21.13 -12.11
C GLY A 118 27.65 -19.65 -11.95
N ASP A 119 26.48 -19.21 -12.43
CA ASP A 119 26.02 -17.83 -12.29
C ASP A 119 25.43 -17.54 -10.91
N ALA A 120 25.87 -16.43 -10.33
CA ALA A 120 25.31 -15.88 -9.11
C ALA A 120 23.81 -15.58 -9.30
N SER A 121 22.95 -16.36 -8.63
CA SER A 121 21.51 -16.12 -8.64
C SER A 121 21.17 -14.75 -8.05
N ARG A 122 20.37 -13.94 -8.77
CA ARG A 122 19.85 -12.64 -8.29
C ARG A 122 19.15 -12.70 -6.91
N ARG A 123 18.65 -13.86 -6.47
CA ARG A 123 18.17 -14.05 -5.10
C ARG A 123 19.32 -14.59 -4.26
N SER A 124 19.84 -13.83 -3.31
CA SER A 124 20.89 -14.32 -2.40
C SER A 124 20.35 -15.19 -1.26
N VAL A 125 19.07 -15.03 -0.89
CA VAL A 125 18.48 -15.65 0.31
C VAL A 125 17.20 -16.43 -0.02
N VAL A 126 17.03 -17.57 0.67
CA VAL A 126 15.78 -18.35 0.71
C VAL A 126 15.21 -18.25 2.12
N TYR A 127 13.89 -18.10 2.23
CA TYR A 127 13.20 -18.01 3.52
C TYR A 127 12.44 -19.30 3.81
N SER A 128 12.63 -19.87 5.00
CA SER A 128 11.67 -20.81 5.61
C SER A 128 10.63 -20.00 6.38
N TYR A 129 9.39 -20.49 6.38
CA TYR A 129 8.27 -19.84 7.05
C TYR A 129 7.79 -20.73 8.18
N VAL A 130 7.50 -20.15 9.32
CA VAL A 130 7.15 -20.84 10.56
C VAL A 130 5.90 -20.21 11.15
N LEU A 131 5.01 -21.03 11.69
CA LEU A 131 3.91 -20.60 12.56
C LEU A 131 4.06 -21.24 13.93
N GLU A 132 3.58 -20.55 14.96
CA GLU A 132 3.65 -21.02 16.33
C GLU A 132 2.26 -21.45 16.81
N LYS A 133 2.18 -22.66 17.36
CA LYS A 133 1.00 -23.17 18.08
C LYS A 133 1.45 -23.83 19.37
N GLU A 134 0.79 -23.54 20.49
CA GLU A 134 1.08 -24.15 21.80
C GLU A 134 2.57 -24.10 22.20
N GLY A 135 3.27 -23.01 21.87
CA GLY A 135 4.71 -22.84 22.14
C GLY A 135 5.63 -23.64 21.22
N ARG A 136 5.09 -24.40 20.26
CA ARG A 136 5.85 -25.12 19.23
C ARG A 136 5.86 -24.35 17.92
N ARG A 137 7.07 -24.23 17.36
CA ARG A 137 7.30 -23.67 16.04
C ARG A 137 7.25 -24.77 14.99
N GLU A 138 6.31 -24.68 14.06
CA GLU A 138 6.19 -25.61 12.94
C GLU A 138 6.39 -24.91 11.61
N GLN A 139 7.24 -25.50 10.76
CA GLN A 139 7.50 -24.98 9.44
C GLN A 139 6.26 -25.17 8.54
N VAL A 140 5.89 -24.12 7.82
CA VAL A 140 4.75 -24.11 6.89
C VAL A 140 5.16 -23.50 5.56
N CYS A 141 4.25 -23.53 4.58
CA CYS A 141 4.47 -22.84 3.32
C CYS A 141 4.17 -21.33 3.44
N LYS A 142 4.75 -20.54 2.53
CA LYS A 142 4.52 -19.09 2.42
C LYS A 142 3.03 -18.73 2.32
N ALA A 143 2.28 -19.49 1.53
CA ALA A 143 0.84 -19.26 1.31
C ALA A 143 0.04 -19.44 2.61
N MET A 144 0.42 -20.42 3.44
CA MET A 144 -0.21 -20.65 4.75
C MET A 144 -0.07 -19.44 5.66
N VAL A 145 1.13 -18.86 5.75
CA VAL A 145 1.37 -17.64 6.54
C VAL A 145 0.57 -16.46 5.96
N ALA A 146 0.67 -16.22 4.65
CA ALA A 146 -0.02 -15.11 3.99
C ALA A 146 -1.54 -15.17 4.20
N ASN A 147 -2.13 -16.35 4.01
CA ASN A 147 -3.56 -16.56 4.21
C ASN A 147 -3.96 -16.45 5.68
N THR A 148 -3.16 -17.01 6.60
CA THR A 148 -3.42 -16.91 8.04
C THR A 148 -3.39 -15.45 8.53
N LEU A 149 -2.55 -14.60 7.97
CA LEU A 149 -2.51 -13.16 8.31
C LEU A 149 -3.49 -12.30 7.50
N GLY A 150 -4.13 -12.84 6.45
CA GLY A 150 -5.02 -12.08 5.57
C GLY A 150 -4.31 -11.02 4.70
N ILE A 151 -3.02 -11.25 4.40
CA ILE A 151 -2.19 -10.36 3.58
C ILE A 151 -1.76 -11.04 2.27
N LYS A 152 -1.40 -10.24 1.27
CA LYS A 152 -0.91 -10.76 -0.01
C LYS A 152 0.52 -11.29 0.17
N GLU A 153 0.87 -12.36 -0.54
CA GLU A 153 2.22 -12.94 -0.49
C GLU A 153 3.32 -11.93 -0.82
N ARG A 154 3.08 -11.04 -1.78
CA ARG A 154 4.04 -9.97 -2.13
C ARG A 154 4.28 -9.02 -0.95
N THR A 155 3.23 -8.70 -0.18
CA THR A 155 3.34 -7.84 1.00
C THR A 155 4.18 -8.54 2.08
N LEU A 156 3.92 -9.82 2.32
CA LEU A 156 4.70 -10.64 3.26
C LEU A 156 6.20 -10.60 2.90
N ILE A 157 6.53 -10.90 1.64
CA ILE A 157 7.92 -10.90 1.15
C ILE A 157 8.58 -9.52 1.31
N ASN A 158 7.89 -8.45 0.92
CA ASN A 158 8.44 -7.10 0.99
C ASN A 158 8.77 -6.70 2.44
N TRP A 159 7.96 -7.10 3.41
CA TRP A 159 8.19 -6.78 4.83
C TRP A 159 9.38 -7.53 5.43
N ILE A 160 9.66 -8.73 4.91
CA ILE A 160 10.83 -9.53 5.31
C ILE A 160 12.10 -8.93 4.70
N ILE A 161 12.08 -8.56 3.41
CA ILE A 161 13.25 -8.02 2.71
C ILE A 161 13.67 -6.65 3.25
N LYS A 162 12.72 -5.71 3.43
CA LYS A 162 13.03 -4.31 3.76
C LYS A 162 13.90 -4.14 5.01
N LYS A 163 13.66 -4.93 6.06
CA LYS A 163 14.48 -4.83 7.28
C LYS A 163 15.85 -5.51 7.15
N ASN A 164 15.96 -6.56 6.32
CA ASN A 164 17.27 -7.15 6.03
C ASN A 164 18.20 -6.14 5.35
N GLU A 165 17.66 -5.19 4.58
CA GLU A 165 18.41 -4.06 4.02
C GLU A 165 18.74 -3.03 5.12
N GLU A 166 17.76 -2.63 5.94
CA GLU A 166 17.97 -1.71 7.08
C GLU A 166 19.00 -2.23 8.10
N SER A 167 19.09 -3.54 8.31
CA SER A 167 20.09 -4.16 9.20
C SER A 167 21.50 -4.23 8.61
N LYS A 168 21.63 -4.08 7.28
CA LYS A 168 22.90 -4.08 6.56
C LYS A 168 23.46 -2.68 6.35
N GLU A 169 22.63 -1.65 6.46
CA GLU A 169 23.03 -0.25 6.38
C GLU A 169 23.37 0.32 7.76
N SER A 170 24.64 0.14 8.16
CA SER A 170 25.34 1.08 9.03
C SER A 170 25.89 2.30 8.26
N VAL A 171 25.44 2.49 7.02
CA VAL A 171 25.81 3.63 6.17
C VAL A 171 24.60 4.58 6.11
N PRO A 172 24.77 5.89 6.35
CA PRO A 172 23.64 6.81 6.39
C PRO A 172 22.99 6.86 5.01
N VAL A 173 21.78 6.31 4.91
CA VAL A 173 20.91 6.50 3.76
C VAL A 173 20.53 7.97 3.73
N VAL A 174 21.24 8.76 2.93
CA VAL A 174 20.84 10.13 2.62
C VAL A 174 19.40 10.05 2.12
N ALA A 175 18.49 10.64 2.87
CA ALA A 175 17.09 10.69 2.50
C ALA A 175 17.00 11.21 1.07
N ARG A 176 16.20 10.57 0.21
CA ARG A 176 15.74 11.19 -1.04
C ARG A 176 14.75 12.31 -0.70
N SER A 177 15.18 13.29 0.08
CA SER A 177 14.58 14.61 0.08
C SER A 177 14.92 15.21 -1.27
N GLY A 178 13.90 15.69 -2.00
CA GLY A 178 14.07 16.41 -3.25
C GLY A 178 14.76 17.77 -3.09
N LEU A 179 15.87 17.84 -2.35
CA LEU A 179 16.85 18.89 -2.47
C LEU A 179 17.87 18.40 -3.50
N SER A 180 17.55 18.56 -4.77
CA SER A 180 18.62 18.73 -5.76
C SER A 180 19.37 20.01 -5.40
N GLU A 181 20.70 19.98 -5.46
CA GLU A 181 21.48 21.21 -5.40
C GLU A 181 20.92 22.21 -6.42
N PRO A 182 20.78 23.49 -6.06
CA PRO A 182 20.31 24.48 -7.02
C PRO A 182 21.26 24.51 -8.21
N VAL A 183 20.72 24.38 -9.42
CA VAL A 183 21.46 24.43 -10.70
C VAL A 183 22.45 25.60 -10.66
N GLY A 184 23.68 25.45 -11.15
CA GLY A 184 24.67 26.53 -11.12
C GLY A 184 24.14 27.81 -11.79
N GLU A 185 24.60 28.98 -11.36
CA GLU A 185 24.15 30.25 -11.94
C GLU A 185 24.52 30.36 -13.43
N GLU A 186 25.67 29.80 -13.81
CA GLU A 186 26.12 29.69 -15.21
C GLU A 186 25.17 28.84 -16.05
N ASP A 187 24.80 27.65 -15.56
CA ASP A 187 23.87 26.74 -16.23
C ASP A 187 22.47 27.36 -16.35
N ARG A 188 22.01 28.06 -15.30
CA ARG A 188 20.75 28.80 -15.34
C ARG A 188 20.77 29.89 -16.41
N ASN A 189 21.86 30.66 -16.48
CA ASN A 189 22.01 31.74 -17.45
C ASN A 189 22.09 31.19 -18.89
N PHE A 190 22.80 30.07 -19.09
CA PHE A 190 22.82 29.36 -20.36
C PHE A 190 21.41 28.93 -20.79
N LEU A 191 20.64 28.32 -19.89
CA LEU A 191 19.28 27.86 -20.19
C LEU A 191 18.35 29.01 -20.55
N ILE A 192 18.43 30.14 -19.83
CA ILE A 192 17.65 31.34 -20.13
C ILE A 192 18.02 31.89 -21.52
N HIS A 193 19.31 32.05 -21.80
CA HIS A 193 19.79 32.55 -23.09
C HIS A 193 19.38 31.61 -24.24
N TRP A 194 19.54 30.30 -24.04
CA TRP A 194 19.16 29.29 -25.01
C TRP A 194 17.67 29.34 -25.33
N LEU A 195 16.78 29.40 -24.32
CA LEU A 195 15.33 29.49 -24.53
C LEU A 195 14.91 30.72 -25.34
N ILE A 196 15.59 31.85 -25.15
CA ILE A 196 15.34 33.09 -25.91
C ILE A 196 15.84 32.97 -27.36
N THR A 197 16.90 32.18 -27.58
CA THR A 197 17.51 31.98 -28.90
C THR A 197 16.71 31.00 -29.77
N ILE A 198 15.80 30.21 -29.19
CA ILE A 198 14.98 29.29 -29.96
C ILE A 198 14.03 30.10 -30.86
N PRO A 199 14.06 29.88 -32.20
CA PRO A 199 13.14 30.57 -33.10
C PRO A 199 11.70 30.18 -32.75
N THR A 200 10.89 31.18 -32.39
CA THR A 200 9.48 30.96 -32.09
C THR A 200 8.70 30.77 -33.38
N VAL A 201 7.98 29.66 -33.51
CA VAL A 201 7.04 29.46 -34.61
C VAL A 201 5.82 30.36 -34.43
N PRO A 202 5.40 31.15 -35.42
CA PRO A 202 4.21 31.98 -35.31
C PRO A 202 2.96 31.10 -35.17
N SER A 203 2.11 31.42 -34.18
CA SER A 203 0.81 30.77 -33.98
C SER A 203 -0.09 30.98 -35.20
N THR A 204 -0.38 29.91 -35.95
CA THR A 204 -1.28 29.94 -37.11
C THR A 204 -2.74 29.75 -36.69
N THR A 205 -3.24 30.61 -35.80
CA THR A 205 -4.70 30.74 -35.58
C THR A 205 -5.18 32.04 -36.19
N VAL A 206 -5.24 32.10 -37.52
CA VAL A 206 -6.00 33.13 -38.23
C VAL A 206 -7.48 32.80 -38.04
N GLY A 207 -8.18 33.58 -37.21
CA GLY A 207 -9.61 33.48 -37.02
C GLY A 207 -10.35 33.84 -38.32
N SER A 208 -10.91 32.83 -38.98
CA SER A 208 -11.86 33.01 -40.08
C SER A 208 -13.11 33.74 -39.55
N LYS A 209 -13.22 35.05 -39.81
CA LYS A 209 -14.46 35.80 -39.62
C LYS A 209 -15.49 35.28 -40.63
N LYS A 210 -16.57 34.66 -40.15
CA LYS A 210 -17.72 34.32 -40.99
C LYS A 210 -18.37 35.61 -41.52
N PRO A 211 -18.74 35.68 -42.81
CA PRO A 211 -19.48 36.83 -43.33
C PRO A 211 -20.90 36.84 -42.76
N THR A 212 -21.30 37.98 -42.21
CA THR A 212 -22.68 38.31 -41.83
C THR A 212 -23.51 38.47 -43.10
N LYS A 213 -24.56 37.67 -43.26
CA LYS A 213 -25.57 37.84 -44.33
C LYS A 213 -26.46 39.04 -43.98
N GLY A 214 -26.60 39.96 -44.94
CA GLY A 214 -27.69 40.94 -44.99
C GLY A 214 -28.96 40.34 -45.57
#